data_AF-A0A7Y4IRA2-F1
#
_entry.id   AF-A0A7Y4IRA2-F1
#
_cell.length_a   1.000
_cell.length_b   1.000
_cell.length_c   1.000
_cell.angle_alpha   90.00
_cell.angle_beta   90.00
_cell.angle_gamma   90.00
#
_symmetry.space_group_name_H-M   'P 1'
#
loop_
_entity.id
_entity.type
_entity.pdbx_description
1 polymer ?
#
loop_
_entity_poly.entity_id
_entity_poly.type
_entity_poly.pdbx_seq_one_letter_code
_entity_poly.pdbx_strand_id
1 'polypeptide(L)'
;VAMERLALSEFGLGAMSHREETLGWRGPMPALVKYALTYLFVQAEFGLCCPVSMTDSLTRTLRKFGSPELLARYLPTLTSLDFDELSQGAMFMTEQGAGSDIAATATRALPAGDGSWRLTGDKWFCSNPDAGFAMVLARIDGA
;
A
#
# COMPACT_ATOMS: atom_id res chain seq x y z
N VAL A 1 -9.96 12.72 -7.26
CA VAL A 1 -10.74 13.40 -6.18
C VAL A 1 -12.14 12.82 -5.92
N ALA A 2 -13.20 13.05 -6.71
CA ALA A 2 -14.55 12.56 -6.33
C ALA A 2 -14.64 11.02 -6.23
N MET A 3 -14.23 10.32 -7.30
CA MET A 3 -14.20 8.84 -7.31
C MET A 3 -13.19 8.25 -6.32
N GLU A 4 -12.12 8.97 -6.03
CA GLU A 4 -11.09 8.59 -5.07
C GLU A 4 -11.62 8.68 -3.64
N ARG A 5 -12.38 9.73 -3.31
CA ARG A 5 -13.11 9.87 -2.04
C ARG A 5 -14.12 8.74 -1.86
N LEU A 6 -14.87 8.40 -2.91
CA LEU A 6 -15.76 7.24 -2.89
C LEU A 6 -14.99 5.95 -2.56
N ALA A 7 -13.86 5.72 -3.24
CA ALA A 7 -13.08 4.50 -3.07
C ALA A 7 -12.43 4.36 -1.69
N LEU A 8 -11.73 5.40 -1.23
CA LEU A 8 -10.82 5.32 -0.09
C LEU A 8 -11.46 5.78 1.22
N SER A 9 -12.44 6.70 1.15
CA SER A 9 -13.11 7.27 2.32
C SER A 9 -14.50 6.65 2.49
N GLU A 10 -15.43 6.87 1.55
CA GLU A 10 -16.83 6.46 1.75
C GLU A 10 -17.02 4.94 1.77
N PHE A 11 -16.41 4.22 0.83
CA PHE A 11 -16.46 2.75 0.79
C PHE A 11 -15.29 2.08 1.51
N GLY A 12 -14.22 2.82 1.80
CA GLY A 12 -13.05 2.31 2.50
C GLY A 12 -12.38 1.10 1.82
N LEU A 13 -12.44 0.99 0.50
CA LEU A 13 -12.00 -0.19 -0.27
C LEU A 13 -10.53 -0.56 0.01
N GLY A 14 -9.66 0.43 0.23
CA GLY A 14 -8.24 0.21 0.54
C GLY A 14 -7.96 -0.21 1.99
N ALA A 15 -8.91 0.05 2.90
CA ALA A 15 -8.74 -0.15 4.34
C ALA A 15 -9.66 -1.24 4.94
N MET A 16 -10.72 -1.65 4.24
CA MET A 16 -11.78 -2.52 4.80
C MET A 16 -11.31 -3.90 5.29
N SER A 17 -10.19 -4.42 4.78
CA SER A 17 -9.57 -5.65 5.29
C SER A 17 -8.82 -5.46 6.62
N HIS A 18 -8.64 -4.23 7.05
CA HIS A 18 -7.79 -3.81 8.16
C HIS A 18 -8.56 -3.06 9.24
N ARG A 19 -9.87 -2.88 9.08
CA ARG A 19 -10.73 -2.13 10.00
C ARG A 19 -11.65 -3.07 10.78
N GLU A 20 -12.00 -2.65 11.98
CA GLU A 20 -12.98 -3.34 12.85
C GLU A 20 -14.43 -2.95 12.53
N GLU A 21 -14.62 -1.89 11.74
CA GLU A 21 -15.94 -1.51 11.25
C GLU A 21 -15.81 -0.82 9.89
N THR A 22 -16.63 -1.25 8.93
CA THR A 22 -16.78 -0.62 7.61
C THR A 22 -18.16 -0.95 7.05
N LEU A 23 -18.90 0.07 6.60
CA LEU A 23 -20.24 -0.08 6.00
C LEU A 23 -21.26 -0.84 6.88
N GLY A 24 -21.18 -0.68 8.19
CA GLY A 24 -22.03 -1.35 9.17
C GLY A 24 -21.61 -2.78 9.51
N TRP A 25 -20.61 -3.35 8.82
CA TRP A 25 -20.06 -4.65 9.15
C TRP A 25 -19.07 -4.54 10.30
N ARG A 26 -19.21 -5.40 11.32
CA ARG A 26 -18.29 -5.46 12.48
C ARG A 26 -17.24 -6.55 12.30
N GLY A 27 -15.99 -6.20 12.56
CA GLY A 27 -14.79 -6.99 12.29
C GLY A 27 -14.23 -6.78 10.88
N PRO A 28 -13.10 -7.44 10.55
CA PRO A 28 -12.52 -7.37 9.21
C PRO A 28 -13.50 -7.84 8.13
N MET A 29 -13.60 -7.08 7.03
CA MET A 29 -14.49 -7.41 5.93
C MET A 29 -14.12 -8.77 5.30
N PRO A 30 -15.08 -9.70 5.10
CA PRO A 30 -14.82 -10.96 4.42
C PRO A 30 -14.29 -10.72 3.00
N ALA A 31 -13.29 -11.52 2.59
CA ALA A 31 -12.63 -11.35 1.29
C ALA A 31 -13.62 -11.37 0.10
N LEU A 32 -14.62 -12.25 0.15
CA LEU A 32 -15.65 -12.33 -0.89
C LEU A 32 -16.43 -11.02 -1.03
N VAL A 33 -16.83 -10.41 0.09
CA VAL A 33 -17.60 -9.14 0.08
C VAL A 33 -16.73 -8.02 -0.46
N LYS A 34 -15.49 -7.91 0.02
CA LYS A 34 -14.51 -6.96 -0.50
C LYS A 34 -14.37 -7.06 -2.02
N TYR A 35 -14.11 -8.26 -2.55
CA TYR A 35 -13.90 -8.42 -3.97
C TYR A 35 -15.17 -8.20 -4.79
N ALA A 36 -16.36 -8.46 -4.26
CA ALA A 36 -17.62 -8.10 -4.91
C ALA A 36 -17.79 -6.57 -5.01
N LEU A 37 -17.48 -5.83 -3.93
CA LEU A 37 -17.52 -4.36 -3.93
C LEU A 37 -16.48 -3.78 -4.88
N THR A 38 -15.24 -4.29 -4.85
CA THR A 38 -14.18 -3.89 -5.77
C THR A 38 -14.58 -4.19 -7.22
N TYR A 39 -15.15 -5.36 -7.52
CA TYR A 39 -15.60 -5.71 -8.87
C TYR A 39 -16.60 -4.71 -9.44
N LEU A 40 -17.56 -4.26 -8.63
CA LEU A 40 -18.53 -3.24 -9.04
C LEU A 40 -17.87 -1.87 -9.20
N PHE A 41 -17.00 -1.48 -8.27
CA PHE A 41 -16.27 -0.22 -8.32
C PHE A 41 -15.44 -0.08 -9.61
N VAL A 42 -14.73 -1.15 -10.00
CA VAL A 42 -13.89 -1.15 -11.21
C VAL A 42 -14.65 -1.02 -12.53
N GLN A 43 -15.99 -1.15 -12.52
CA GLN A 43 -16.81 -0.90 -13.72
C GLN A 43 -17.02 0.60 -13.98
N ALA A 44 -16.80 1.45 -12.98
CA ALA A 44 -17.16 2.87 -13.02
C ALA A 44 -15.95 3.82 -12.94
N GLU A 45 -14.75 3.26 -12.79
CA GLU A 45 -13.49 3.99 -12.56
C GLU A 45 -12.45 3.61 -13.61
N PHE A 46 -11.43 4.47 -13.80
CA PHE A 46 -10.29 4.20 -14.67
C PHE A 46 -8.98 4.48 -13.94
N GLY A 47 -8.42 3.44 -13.30
CA GLY A 47 -7.07 3.43 -12.72
C GLY A 47 -6.99 3.51 -11.20
N LEU A 48 -8.09 3.79 -10.49
CA LEU A 48 -8.17 3.87 -9.03
C LEU A 48 -8.15 2.51 -8.33
N CYS A 49 -8.47 1.40 -9.03
CA CYS A 49 -8.24 0.07 -8.45
C CYS A 49 -6.77 -0.16 -8.06
N CYS A 50 -5.84 0.45 -8.79
CA CYS A 50 -4.41 0.36 -8.52
C CYS A 50 -4.03 0.92 -7.13
N PRO A 51 -4.25 2.21 -6.81
CA PRO A 51 -3.97 2.77 -5.48
C PRO A 51 -4.75 2.08 -4.35
N VAL A 52 -6.00 1.69 -4.59
CA VAL A 52 -6.81 0.93 -3.62
C VAL A 52 -6.12 -0.40 -3.27
N SER A 53 -5.72 -1.17 -4.28
CA SER A 53 -5.11 -2.49 -4.11
C SER A 53 -3.71 -2.40 -3.50
N MET A 54 -2.93 -1.38 -3.87
CA MET A 54 -1.60 -1.14 -3.32
C MET A 54 -1.65 -0.71 -1.85
N THR A 55 -2.59 0.16 -1.49
CA THR A 55 -2.81 0.58 -0.09
C THR A 55 -3.14 -0.61 0.79
N ASP A 56 -4.07 -1.46 0.36
CA ASP A 56 -4.42 -2.69 1.08
C ASP A 56 -3.25 -3.67 1.20
N SER A 57 -2.51 -3.89 0.10
CA SER A 57 -1.40 -4.85 0.07
C SER A 57 -0.20 -4.40 0.91
N LEU A 58 0.13 -3.10 0.86
CA LEU A 58 1.15 -2.49 1.70
C LEU A 58 0.75 -2.63 3.17
N THR A 59 -0.49 -2.28 3.51
CA THR A 59 -1.01 -2.35 4.88
C THR A 59 -1.00 -3.77 5.41
N ARG A 60 -1.41 -4.75 4.59
CA ARG A 60 -1.33 -6.19 4.92
C ARG A 60 0.10 -6.64 5.20
N THR A 61 1.06 -6.19 4.38
CA THR A 61 2.47 -6.55 4.54
C THR A 61 3.05 -5.93 5.81
N LEU A 62 2.72 -4.66 6.08
CA LEU A 62 3.09 -3.98 7.32
C LEU A 62 2.52 -4.70 8.54
N ARG A 63 1.22 -5.07 8.55
CA ARG A 63 0.61 -5.85 9.64
C ARG A 63 1.27 -7.19 9.90
N LYS A 64 1.77 -7.85 8.86
CA LYS A 64 2.35 -9.20 8.97
C LYS A 64 3.81 -9.18 9.42
N PHE A 65 4.58 -8.18 9.00
CA PHE A 65 6.04 -8.20 9.16
C PHE A 65 6.64 -6.94 9.80
N GLY A 66 5.84 -5.88 9.97
CA GLY A 66 6.27 -4.65 10.62
C GLY A 66 6.41 -4.80 12.13
N SER A 67 7.33 -4.03 12.70
CA SER A 67 7.48 -3.95 14.17
C SER A 67 6.26 -3.25 14.80
N PRO A 68 6.00 -3.47 16.10
CA PRO A 68 4.93 -2.76 16.83
C PRO A 68 5.02 -1.23 16.69
N GLU A 69 6.23 -0.68 16.65
CA GLU A 69 6.49 0.75 16.51
C GLU A 69 6.08 1.26 15.12
N LEU A 70 6.38 0.51 14.06
CA LEU A 70 5.94 0.85 12.70
C LEU A 70 4.42 0.75 12.56
N LEU A 71 3.81 -0.26 13.19
CA LEU A 71 2.36 -0.41 13.20
C LEU A 71 1.68 0.76 13.90
N ALA A 72 2.14 1.10 15.11
CA ALA A 72 1.60 2.23 15.86
C ALA A 72 1.72 3.55 15.09
N ARG A 73 2.82 3.72 14.33
CA ARG A 73 3.08 4.95 13.58
C ARG A 73 2.26 5.09 12.29
N TYR A 74 2.17 4.04 11.48
CA TYR A 74 1.66 4.16 10.10
C TYR A 74 0.27 3.56 9.88
N LEU A 75 -0.13 2.60 10.70
CA LEU A 75 -1.43 1.95 10.54
C LEU A 75 -2.62 2.91 10.72
N PRO A 76 -2.59 3.92 11.61
CA PRO A 76 -3.71 4.86 11.75
C PRO A 76 -4.06 5.57 10.45
N THR A 77 -3.08 6.11 9.71
CA THR A 77 -3.37 6.84 8.45
C THR A 77 -3.66 5.91 7.28
N LEU A 78 -3.02 4.73 7.22
CA LEU A 78 -3.28 3.69 6.21
C LEU A 78 -4.68 3.07 6.33
N THR A 79 -5.32 3.20 7.49
CA THR A 79 -6.67 2.66 7.75
C THR A 79 -7.73 3.73 8.01
N SER A 80 -7.35 5.01 7.97
CA SER A 80 -8.29 6.11 8.12
C SER A 80 -9.26 6.16 6.94
N LEU A 81 -10.50 6.58 7.22
CA LEU A 81 -11.49 6.94 6.21
C LEU A 81 -11.68 8.46 6.14
N ASP A 82 -11.00 9.24 6.98
CA ASP A 82 -10.96 10.68 6.83
C ASP A 82 -10.07 11.00 5.62
N PHE A 83 -10.66 11.63 4.61
CA PHE A 83 -9.97 11.91 3.35
C PHE A 83 -8.79 12.88 3.53
N ASP A 84 -8.82 13.72 4.56
CA ASP A 84 -7.77 14.71 4.81
C ASP A 84 -6.63 14.11 5.67
N GLU A 85 -6.85 12.95 6.30
CA GLU A 85 -5.86 12.27 7.14
C GLU A 85 -5.33 10.96 6.53
N LEU A 86 -6.07 10.35 5.60
CA LEU A 86 -5.72 9.04 5.05
C LEU A 86 -4.42 9.10 4.25
N SER A 87 -3.65 8.01 4.34
CA SER A 87 -2.47 7.82 3.51
C SER A 87 -2.69 6.66 2.56
N GLN A 88 -2.34 6.86 1.30
CA GLN A 88 -2.30 5.80 0.31
C GLN A 88 -0.95 5.10 0.30
N GLY A 89 -0.95 3.85 -0.18
CA GLY A 89 0.24 3.07 -0.43
C GLY A 89 0.54 2.89 -1.91
N ALA A 90 1.83 2.72 -2.21
CA ALA A 90 2.34 2.29 -3.50
C ALA A 90 3.32 1.11 -3.36
N MET A 91 3.58 0.40 -4.45
CA MET A 91 4.54 -0.72 -4.48
C MET A 91 5.49 -0.55 -5.67
N PHE A 92 6.73 -0.12 -5.41
CA PHE A 92 7.73 0.09 -6.46
C PHE A 92 8.72 -1.08 -6.50
N MET A 93 8.30 -2.13 -7.19
CA MET A 93 9.08 -3.37 -7.31
C MET A 93 9.94 -3.36 -8.57
N THR A 94 9.38 -2.94 -9.69
CA THR A 94 10.00 -3.07 -11.01
C THR A 94 11.13 -2.08 -11.25
N GLU A 95 12.21 -2.57 -11.85
CA GLU A 95 13.36 -1.83 -12.36
C GLU A 95 13.60 -2.21 -13.83
N GLN A 96 14.42 -1.46 -14.57
CA GLN A 96 14.68 -1.74 -16.00
C GLN A 96 15.17 -3.18 -16.25
N GLY A 97 16.02 -3.69 -15.36
CA GLY A 97 16.55 -5.05 -15.41
C GLY A 97 15.82 -6.08 -14.54
N ALA A 98 14.74 -5.68 -13.85
CA ALA A 98 14.07 -6.53 -12.85
C ALA A 98 12.56 -6.28 -12.83
N GLY A 99 11.79 -7.10 -13.54
CA GLY A 99 10.32 -7.06 -13.55
C GLY A 99 9.72 -8.33 -12.96
N SER A 100 9.51 -9.34 -13.81
CA SER A 100 9.12 -10.68 -13.36
C SER A 100 10.20 -11.33 -12.49
N ASP A 101 11.47 -11.11 -12.85
CA ASP A 101 12.62 -11.51 -12.03
C ASP A 101 13.01 -10.39 -11.05
N ILE A 102 12.29 -10.33 -9.93
CA ILE A 102 12.59 -9.39 -8.84
C ILE A 102 13.94 -9.70 -8.16
N ALA A 103 14.46 -10.92 -8.31
CA ALA A 103 15.76 -11.30 -7.77
C ALA A 103 16.91 -10.62 -8.51
N ALA A 104 16.66 -9.94 -9.63
CA ALA A 104 17.60 -9.09 -10.34
C ALA A 104 17.64 -7.61 -9.85
N THR A 105 16.80 -7.22 -8.89
CA THR A 105 16.76 -5.85 -8.28
C THR A 105 18.15 -5.26 -8.03
N ALA A 106 18.47 -4.10 -8.60
CA ALA A 106 19.74 -3.42 -8.44
C ALA A 106 19.74 -2.43 -7.27
N THR A 107 18.58 -1.87 -6.89
CA THR A 107 18.47 -0.91 -5.77
C THR A 107 19.20 -1.41 -4.52
N ARG A 108 20.07 -0.57 -3.96
CA ARG A 108 20.86 -0.83 -2.75
C ARG A 108 20.22 -0.20 -1.53
N ALA A 109 20.41 -0.84 -0.38
CA ALA A 109 20.09 -0.33 0.94
C ALA A 109 21.38 -0.26 1.78
N LEU A 110 21.77 0.94 2.18
CA LEU A 110 22.93 1.19 3.05
C LEU A 110 22.46 1.65 4.43
N PRO A 111 23.04 1.16 5.54
CA PRO A 111 22.62 1.58 6.88
C PRO A 111 22.90 3.08 7.08
N ALA A 112 21.92 3.81 7.63
CA ALA A 112 22.03 5.25 7.86
C ALA A 112 22.64 5.62 9.22
N GLY A 113 22.84 4.64 10.11
CA GLY A 113 23.40 4.81 11.46
C GLY A 113 22.37 5.06 12.58
N ASP A 114 21.12 5.32 12.24
CA ASP A 114 20.00 5.57 13.17
C ASP A 114 18.96 4.43 13.21
N GLY A 115 19.33 3.27 12.64
CA GLY A 115 18.42 2.14 12.45
C GLY A 115 17.60 2.19 11.15
N SER A 116 17.67 3.28 10.38
CA SER A 116 17.09 3.37 9.04
C SER A 116 18.09 2.98 7.94
N TRP A 117 17.57 2.87 6.71
CA TRP A 117 18.34 2.54 5.52
C TRP A 117 18.22 3.66 4.49
N ARG A 118 19.34 4.03 3.87
CA ARG A 118 19.38 4.90 2.69
C ARG A 118 19.30 4.03 1.44
N LEU A 119 18.32 4.31 0.59
CA LEU A 119 18.11 3.56 -0.64
C LEU A 119 18.71 4.31 -1.83
N THR A 120 19.33 3.58 -2.77
CA THR A 120 19.86 4.15 -4.02
C THR A 120 19.64 3.18 -5.16
N GLY A 121 18.96 3.64 -6.21
CA GLY A 121 18.60 2.86 -7.39
C GLY A 121 17.44 3.50 -8.15
N ASP A 122 17.07 2.90 -9.27
CA ASP A 122 16.04 3.41 -10.18
C ASP A 122 14.84 2.46 -10.24
N LYS A 123 13.69 2.93 -9.75
CA LYS A 123 12.41 2.23 -9.92
C LYS A 123 11.78 2.66 -11.24
N TRP A 124 11.41 1.68 -12.05
CA TRP A 124 11.06 1.88 -13.46
C TRP A 124 9.55 2.10 -13.67
N PHE A 125 8.71 1.38 -12.92
CA PHE A 125 7.26 1.60 -12.90
C PHE A 125 6.81 1.99 -11.49
N CYS A 126 6.37 3.23 -11.34
CA CYS A 126 5.95 3.81 -10.07
C CYS A 126 4.49 4.27 -10.16
N SER A 127 3.55 3.34 -10.13
CA SER A 127 2.11 3.66 -10.07
C SER A 127 1.75 4.28 -8.72
N ASN A 128 0.82 5.24 -8.71
CA ASN A 128 0.47 6.04 -7.52
C ASN A 128 1.70 6.75 -6.88
N PRO A 129 2.47 7.53 -7.65
CA PRO A 129 3.72 8.13 -7.17
C PRO A 129 3.52 9.22 -6.10
N ASP A 130 2.31 9.74 -5.97
CA ASP A 130 1.86 10.71 -4.97
C ASP A 130 1.37 10.05 -3.66
N ALA A 131 1.44 8.73 -3.55
CA ALA A 131 1.16 8.01 -2.32
C ALA A 131 2.02 8.51 -1.15
N GLY A 132 1.43 8.56 0.05
CA GLY A 132 2.16 8.91 1.27
C GLY A 132 3.27 7.90 1.62
N PHE A 133 3.13 6.64 1.19
CA PHE A 133 4.11 5.60 1.41
C PHE A 133 4.32 4.72 0.18
N ALA A 134 5.55 4.27 -0.02
CA ALA A 134 5.89 3.26 -1.02
C ALA A 134 6.64 2.09 -0.37
N MET A 135 6.25 0.87 -0.71
CA MET A 135 7.00 -0.33 -0.38
C MET A 135 7.91 -0.70 -1.55
N VAL A 136 9.17 -1.00 -1.26
CA VAL A 136 10.19 -1.28 -2.28
C VAL A 136 11.05 -2.47 -1.88
N LEU A 137 11.66 -3.11 -2.87
CA LEU A 137 12.76 -4.05 -2.65
C LEU A 137 14.10 -3.34 -2.85
N ALA A 138 15.07 -3.69 -2.01
CA ALA A 138 16.44 -3.24 -2.09
C ALA A 138 17.37 -4.33 -1.55
N ARG A 139 18.62 -4.36 -2.00
CA ARG A 139 19.63 -5.29 -1.51
C ARG A 139 20.50 -4.67 -0.43
N ILE A 140 20.73 -5.45 0.60
CA ILE A 140 21.73 -5.17 1.63
C ILE A 140 23.01 -5.89 1.19
N ASP A 141 24.14 -5.19 1.20
CA ASP A 141 25.41 -5.82 0.82
C ASP A 141 25.82 -6.86 1.86
N GLY A 142 26.20 -8.06 1.40
CA GLY A 142 26.62 -9.18 2.26
C GLY A 142 25.48 -9.98 2.91
N ALA A 143 24.22 -9.72 2.52
CA ALA A 143 23.05 -10.52 2.93
C ALA A 143 22.85 -11.77 2.06
#